data_AF-A0A7Y2J3M9-F1
#
_entry.id   AF-A0A7Y2J3M9-F1
#
_cell.length_a   1.000
_cell.length_b   1.000
_cell.length_c   1.000
_cell.angle_alpha   90.00
_cell.angle_beta   90.00
_cell.angle_gamma   90.00
#
_symmetry.space_group_name_H-M   'P 1'
#
loop_
_entity.id
_entity.type
_entity.pdbx_description
1 polymer ?
#
loop_
_entity_poly.entity_id
_entity_poly.type
_entity_poly.pdbx_seq_one_letter_code
_entity_poly.pdbx_strand_id
1 'polypeptide(L)'
;MNKRLIICGYSPIDLLAAILCALILIIIFISTYVGLLILFFHDYSNVVGLMIGLSMIGFVYGCYGLLVGSLLKKELEGILMIVLLANIDVGWLQNPVFYSQAENQTFIQYLPGYFPSQSAVIQAFTDFSSKSLNTSALLYGAILLLISMIIYFFKMKTSRN
;
A
#
# COMPACT_ATOMS: atom_id res chain seq x y z
N MET A 1 18.26 13.79 5.08
CA MET A 1 17.92 14.63 3.91
C MET A 1 16.84 15.69 4.23
N ASN A 2 15.70 15.33 4.82
CA ASN A 2 14.55 16.23 5.05
C ASN A 2 14.83 17.47 5.94
N LYS A 3 15.79 17.36 6.88
CA LYS A 3 16.15 18.47 7.76
C LYS A 3 16.64 19.71 6.99
N ARG A 4 17.24 19.53 5.80
CA ARG A 4 17.73 20.64 4.95
C ARG A 4 16.61 21.36 4.20
N LEU A 5 15.57 20.65 3.74
CA LEU A 5 14.43 21.27 3.03
C LEU A 5 13.55 22.10 3.98
N ILE A 6 13.41 21.67 5.24
CA ILE A 6 12.69 22.44 6.27
C ILE A 6 13.44 23.74 6.60
N ILE A 7 14.77 23.71 6.58
CA ILE A 7 15.62 24.90 6.76
C ILE A 7 15.45 25.88 5.57
N CYS A 8 15.15 25.37 4.37
CA CYS A 8 14.79 26.20 3.21
C CYS A 8 13.34 26.74 3.24
N GLY A 9 12.57 26.50 4.31
CA GLY A 9 11.22 27.05 4.49
C GLY A 9 10.08 26.19 3.94
N TYR A 10 10.35 24.97 3.47
CA TYR A 10 9.30 24.08 2.97
C TYR A 10 8.45 23.51 4.10
N SER A 11 7.12 23.52 3.93
CA SER A 11 6.24 22.96 4.94
C SER A 11 6.36 21.42 4.97
N PRO A 12 6.27 20.78 6.15
CA PRO A 12 6.23 19.31 6.26
C PRO A 12 5.15 18.65 5.41
N ILE A 13 4.06 19.37 5.15
CA ILE A 13 2.90 18.91 4.40
C ILE A 13 3.22 18.85 2.92
N ASP A 14 3.90 19.86 2.37
CA ASP A 14 4.28 19.87 0.95
C ASP A 14 5.28 18.75 0.62
N LEU A 15 6.19 18.46 1.54
CA LEU A 15 7.13 17.34 1.38
C LEU A 15 6.41 15.98 1.37
N LEU A 16 5.44 15.81 2.29
CA LEU A 16 4.67 14.57 2.39
C LEU A 16 3.73 14.41 1.18
N ALA A 17 3.13 15.51 0.69
CA ALA A 17 2.33 15.54 -0.52
C ALA A 17 3.16 15.18 -1.77
N ALA A 18 4.39 15.69 -1.88
CA ALA A 18 5.28 15.35 -2.99
C ALA A 18 5.65 13.87 -2.98
N ILE A 19 5.94 13.30 -1.80
CA ILE A 19 6.23 11.87 -1.64
C ILE A 19 5.01 11.02 -2.02
N LEU A 20 3.82 11.39 -1.54
CA LEU A 20 2.57 10.70 -1.89
C LEU A 20 2.29 10.77 -3.40
N CYS A 21 2.50 11.92 -4.03
CA CYS A 21 2.34 12.09 -5.47
C CYS A 21 3.30 11.19 -6.25
N ALA A 22 4.59 11.18 -5.88
CA ALA A 22 5.59 10.29 -6.49
C ALA A 22 5.22 8.82 -6.29
N LEU A 23 4.74 8.45 -5.12
CA LEU A 23 4.29 7.10 -4.78
C LEU A 23 3.10 6.67 -5.65
N ILE A 24 2.09 7.53 -5.80
CA ILE A 24 0.92 7.27 -6.66
C ILE A 24 1.35 7.09 -8.12
N LEU A 25 2.25 7.95 -8.63
CA LEU A 25 2.77 7.84 -10.00
C LEU A 25 3.47 6.50 -10.24
N ILE A 26 4.33 6.08 -9.30
CA ILE A 26 5.03 4.79 -9.39
C ILE A 26 4.03 3.63 -9.35
N ILE A 27 3.03 3.68 -8.47
CA ILE A 27 2.00 2.64 -8.37
C ILE A 27 1.23 2.50 -9.67
N ILE A 28 0.78 3.63 -10.26
CA ILE A 28 0.06 3.62 -11.53
C ILE A 28 0.95 3.04 -12.63
N PHE A 29 2.22 3.48 -12.70
CA PHE A 29 3.16 2.99 -13.70
C PHE A 29 3.43 1.48 -13.58
N ILE A 30 3.65 0.97 -12.37
CA ILE A 30 3.87 -0.46 -12.15
C ILE A 30 2.59 -1.25 -12.43
N SER A 31 1.43 -0.77 -11.98
CA SER A 31 0.16 -1.44 -12.21
C SER A 31 -0.16 -1.53 -13.71
N THR A 32 0.05 -0.45 -14.46
CA THR A 32 -0.16 -0.47 -15.92
C THR A 32 0.82 -1.39 -16.62
N TYR A 33 2.09 -1.34 -16.25
CA TYR A 33 3.13 -2.22 -16.79
C TYR A 33 2.79 -3.70 -16.56
N VAL A 34 2.43 -4.07 -15.32
CA VAL A 34 2.06 -5.45 -14.97
C VAL A 34 0.78 -5.87 -15.68
N GLY A 35 -0.25 -5.03 -15.72
CA GLY A 35 -1.49 -5.36 -16.44
C GLY A 35 -1.29 -5.55 -17.95
N LEU A 36 -0.40 -4.77 -18.58
CA LEU A 36 -0.04 -4.95 -19.99
C LEU A 36 0.76 -6.23 -20.23
N LEU A 37 1.70 -6.57 -19.34
CA LEU A 37 2.42 -7.84 -19.42
C LEU A 37 1.45 -9.03 -19.32
N ILE A 38 0.50 -8.96 -18.40
CA ILE A 38 -0.48 -10.01 -18.16
C ILE A 38 -1.35 -10.27 -19.39
N LEU A 39 -1.75 -9.23 -20.12
CA LEU A 39 -2.45 -9.34 -21.41
C LEU A 39 -1.65 -10.12 -22.47
N PHE A 40 -0.31 -10.09 -22.40
CA PHE A 40 0.53 -10.83 -23.33
C PHE A 40 0.54 -12.34 -23.05
N PHE A 41 0.34 -12.75 -21.80
CA PHE A 41 0.39 -14.15 -21.39
C PHE A 41 -0.98 -14.82 -21.39
N HIS A 42 -2.06 -14.08 -21.13
CA HIS A 42 -3.40 -14.66 -21.01
C HIS A 42 -4.51 -13.63 -21.25
N ASP A 43 -5.60 -14.06 -21.87
CA ASP A 43 -6.81 -13.25 -22.05
C ASP A 43 -7.63 -13.25 -20.76
N TYR A 44 -7.54 -12.17 -19.99
CA TYR A 44 -8.38 -11.95 -18.81
C TYR A 44 -9.61 -11.15 -19.17
N SER A 45 -10.75 -11.50 -18.58
CA SER A 45 -12.05 -10.87 -18.83
C SER A 45 -12.06 -9.37 -18.50
N ASN A 46 -11.32 -8.93 -17.47
CA ASN A 46 -11.31 -7.53 -17.02
C ASN A 46 -9.96 -7.09 -16.44
N VAL A 47 -9.05 -6.72 -17.34
CA VAL A 47 -7.70 -6.25 -16.98
C VAL A 47 -7.70 -4.88 -16.29
N VAL A 48 -8.66 -4.01 -16.64
CA VAL A 48 -8.78 -2.69 -16.00
C VAL A 48 -9.08 -2.85 -14.51
N GLY A 49 -9.98 -3.77 -14.16
CA GLY A 49 -10.30 -4.06 -12.77
C GLY A 49 -9.12 -4.67 -11.99
N LEU A 50 -8.34 -5.55 -12.62
CA LEU A 50 -7.07 -6.05 -12.05
C LEU A 50 -6.08 -4.90 -11.78
N MET A 51 -5.90 -3.99 -12.74
CA MET A 51 -5.02 -2.81 -12.55
C MET A 51 -5.48 -1.94 -11.38
N ILE A 52 -6.78 -1.74 -11.22
CA ILE A 52 -7.34 -1.03 -10.06
C ILE A 52 -6.98 -1.76 -8.77
N GLY A 53 -7.20 -3.08 -8.70
CA GLY A 53 -6.82 -3.88 -7.54
C GLY A 53 -5.32 -3.76 -7.20
N LEU A 54 -4.44 -3.94 -8.18
CA LEU A 54 -2.99 -3.78 -8.04
C LEU A 54 -2.60 -2.39 -7.52
N SER A 55 -3.25 -1.33 -8.04
CA SER A 55 -3.00 0.03 -7.57
C SER A 55 -3.43 0.23 -6.12
N MET A 56 -4.54 -0.39 -5.69
CA MET A 56 -4.99 -0.34 -4.30
C MET A 56 -4.03 -1.06 -3.36
N ILE A 57 -3.49 -2.22 -3.78
CA ILE A 57 -2.44 -2.93 -3.03
C ILE A 57 -1.24 -2.02 -2.85
N GLY A 58 -0.75 -1.44 -3.95
CA GLY A 58 0.38 -0.52 -3.93
C GLY A 58 0.14 0.70 -3.03
N PHE A 59 -1.08 1.23 -3.01
CA PHE A 59 -1.44 2.38 -2.18
C PHE A 59 -1.42 2.06 -0.69
N VAL A 60 -2.06 0.95 -0.27
CA VAL A 60 -2.09 0.53 1.13
C VAL A 60 -0.69 0.24 1.64
N TYR A 61 0.10 -0.51 0.88
CA TYR A 61 1.49 -0.84 1.24
C TYR A 61 2.45 0.32 1.13
N GLY A 62 2.18 1.27 0.22
CA GLY A 62 2.88 2.54 0.16
C GLY A 62 2.68 3.37 1.42
N CYS A 63 1.43 3.50 1.89
CA CYS A 63 1.11 4.18 3.14
C CYS A 63 1.72 3.46 4.35
N TYR A 64 1.73 2.13 4.33
CA TYR A 64 2.38 1.30 5.34
C TYR A 64 3.90 1.57 5.39
N GLY A 65 4.56 1.62 4.23
CA GLY A 65 5.99 1.95 4.13
C GLY A 65 6.31 3.34 4.67
N LEU A 66 5.44 4.33 4.41
CA LEU A 66 5.58 5.67 4.98
C LEU A 66 5.46 5.65 6.51
N LEU A 67 4.51 4.90 7.05
CA LEU A 67 4.33 4.75 8.50
C LEU A 67 5.58 4.13 9.14
N VAL A 68 6.05 2.99 8.62
CA VAL A 68 7.23 2.30 9.15
C VAL A 68 8.50 3.16 9.02
N GLY A 69 8.69 3.84 7.88
CA GLY A 69 9.79 4.78 7.68
C GLY A 69 9.73 6.00 8.62
N SER A 70 8.54 6.38 9.10
CA SER A 70 8.38 7.44 10.09
C SER A 70 8.75 6.98 11.51
N LEU A 71 8.47 5.72 11.85
CA LEU A 71 8.72 5.14 13.18
C LEU A 71 10.19 4.77 13.40
N LEU A 72 10.80 4.11 12.41
CA LEU A 72 12.16 3.60 12.55
C LEU A 72 13.20 4.68 12.25
N LYS A 73 14.27 4.70 13.05
CA LYS A 73 15.39 5.66 12.88
C LYS A 73 16.46 5.15 11.92
N LYS A 74 16.54 3.84 11.73
CA LYS A 74 17.53 3.18 10.88
C LYS A 74 16.85 2.71 9.60
N GLU A 75 17.40 3.14 8.47
CA GLU A 75 16.83 2.86 7.14
C GLU A 75 16.79 1.36 6.83
N LEU A 76 17.85 0.63 7.19
CA LEU A 76 17.94 -0.81 6.93
C LEU A 76 16.88 -1.63 7.69
N GLU A 77 16.67 -1.33 8.97
CA GLU A 77 15.65 -2.00 9.78
C GLU A 77 14.25 -1.74 9.23
N GLY A 78 13.99 -0.53 8.73
CA GLY A 78 12.72 -0.17 8.09
C GLY A 78 12.46 -0.92 6.79
N ILE A 79 13.45 -0.95 5.90
CA ILE A 79 13.32 -1.69 4.63
C ILE A 79 13.07 -3.18 4.92
N LEU A 80 13.85 -3.78 5.82
CA LEU A 80 13.71 -5.19 6.19
C LEU A 80 12.31 -5.48 6.77
N MET A 81 11.82 -4.63 7.67
CA MET A 81 10.50 -4.78 8.28
C MET A 81 9.39 -4.68 7.25
N ILE A 82 9.45 -3.70 6.34
CA ILE A 82 8.45 -3.52 5.27
C ILE A 82 8.42 -4.76 4.37
N VAL A 83 9.59 -5.23 3.93
CA VAL A 83 9.70 -6.38 3.02
C VAL A 83 9.19 -7.67 3.69
N LEU A 84 9.58 -7.92 4.94
CA LEU A 84 9.12 -9.11 5.67
C LEU A 84 7.61 -9.09 5.89
N LEU A 85 7.05 -7.97 6.30
CA LEU A 85 5.61 -7.86 6.57
C LEU A 85 4.77 -7.96 5.30
N ALA A 86 5.22 -7.34 4.21
CA ALA A 86 4.56 -7.49 2.92
C ALA A 86 4.62 -8.93 2.40
N ASN A 87 5.72 -9.65 2.65
CA ASN A 87 5.84 -11.05 2.28
C ASN A 87 4.88 -11.93 3.09
N ILE A 88 4.87 -11.77 4.42
CA ILE A 88 3.99 -12.56 5.31
C ILE A 88 2.51 -12.33 4.99
N ASP A 89 2.08 -11.09 4.75
CA ASP A 89 0.68 -10.79 4.44
C ASP A 89 0.32 -11.14 2.99
N VAL A 90 0.72 -10.33 2.00
CA VAL A 90 0.26 -10.51 0.61
C VAL A 90 0.88 -11.76 -0.04
N GLY A 91 2.14 -12.05 0.27
CA GLY A 91 2.85 -13.18 -0.33
C GLY A 91 2.38 -14.54 0.17
N TRP A 92 2.06 -14.64 1.46
CA TRP A 92 1.66 -15.90 2.10
C TRP A 92 0.19 -15.90 2.50
N LEU A 93 -0.22 -15.08 3.47
CA LEU A 93 -1.55 -15.15 4.07
C LEU A 93 -2.70 -14.85 3.10
N GLN A 94 -2.50 -13.93 2.16
CA GLN A 94 -3.51 -13.55 1.14
C GLN A 94 -3.45 -14.41 -0.12
N ASN A 95 -2.46 -15.30 -0.24
CA ASN A 95 -2.36 -16.17 -1.39
C ASN A 95 -3.50 -17.21 -1.34
N PRO A 96 -4.30 -17.38 -2.42
CA PRO A 96 -5.43 -18.31 -2.43
C PRO A 96 -5.07 -19.74 -2.00
N VAL A 97 -3.85 -20.19 -2.31
CA VAL A 97 -3.36 -21.53 -1.97
C VAL A 97 -3.26 -21.69 -0.45
N PHE A 98 -2.62 -20.74 0.23
CA PHE A 98 -2.38 -20.80 1.68
C PHE A 98 -3.57 -20.32 2.50
N TYR A 99 -4.39 -19.40 1.97
CA TYR A 99 -5.58 -18.89 2.63
C TYR A 99 -6.58 -20.00 2.96
N SER A 100 -6.77 -20.95 2.03
CA SER A 100 -7.69 -22.08 2.20
C SER A 100 -7.27 -23.05 3.32
N GLN A 101 -5.98 -23.08 3.65
CA GLN A 101 -5.40 -23.97 4.66
C GLN A 101 -5.19 -23.30 6.02
N ALA A 102 -5.50 -22.01 6.13
CA ALA A 102 -5.29 -21.28 7.38
C ALA A 102 -6.33 -21.66 8.44
N GLU A 103 -5.84 -21.99 9.64
CA GLU A 103 -6.71 -22.35 10.79
C GLU A 103 -7.57 -21.17 11.28
N ASN A 104 -7.09 -19.93 11.15
CA ASN A 104 -7.76 -18.74 11.66
C ASN A 104 -7.95 -17.66 10.58
N GLN A 105 -8.90 -17.91 9.69
CA GLN A 105 -9.23 -17.00 8.58
C GLN A 105 -9.75 -15.64 9.06
N THR A 106 -10.40 -15.59 10.23
CA THR A 106 -10.87 -14.34 10.85
C THR A 106 -9.75 -13.35 11.11
N PHE A 107 -8.57 -13.82 11.52
CA PHE A 107 -7.42 -12.94 11.73
C PHE A 107 -6.89 -12.37 10.41
N ILE A 108 -6.93 -13.18 9.34
CA ILE A 108 -6.42 -12.81 8.01
C ILE A 108 -7.21 -11.64 7.39
N GLN A 109 -8.50 -11.55 7.71
CA GLN A 109 -9.38 -10.49 7.23
C GLN A 109 -9.03 -9.10 7.78
N TYR A 110 -8.35 -9.03 8.92
CA TYR A 110 -7.92 -7.76 9.51
C TYR A 110 -6.62 -7.22 8.89
N LEU A 111 -5.90 -8.02 8.11
CA LEU A 111 -4.64 -7.59 7.50
C LEU A 111 -4.87 -6.56 6.38
N PRO A 112 -3.93 -5.60 6.23
CA PRO A 112 -4.04 -4.52 5.25
C PRO A 112 -4.16 -5.02 3.81
N GLY A 113 -3.59 -6.19 3.50
CA GLY A 113 -3.62 -6.79 2.18
C GLY A 113 -4.95 -7.43 1.77
N TYR A 114 -5.88 -7.67 2.70
CA TYR A 114 -7.09 -8.48 2.43
C TYR A 114 -8.05 -7.86 1.42
N PHE A 115 -8.52 -6.63 1.67
CA PHE A 115 -9.43 -5.94 0.76
C PHE A 115 -8.85 -5.72 -0.65
N PRO A 116 -7.60 -5.24 -0.80
CA PRO A 116 -7.06 -4.98 -2.12
C PRO A 116 -6.66 -6.28 -2.86
N SER A 117 -6.25 -7.36 -2.18
CA SER A 117 -5.98 -8.66 -2.82
C SER A 117 -7.26 -9.29 -3.36
N GLN A 118 -8.33 -9.31 -2.57
CA GLN A 118 -9.63 -9.83 -3.01
C GLN A 118 -10.20 -9.02 -4.15
N SER A 119 -10.07 -7.69 -4.10
CA SER A 119 -10.51 -6.83 -5.19
C SER A 119 -9.76 -7.13 -6.50
N ALA A 120 -8.45 -7.39 -6.45
CA ALA A 120 -7.68 -7.75 -7.62
C ALA A 120 -8.11 -9.10 -8.22
N VAL A 121 -8.31 -10.12 -7.36
CA VAL A 121 -8.71 -11.47 -7.81
C VAL A 121 -10.14 -11.47 -8.36
N ILE A 122 -11.10 -10.87 -7.66
CA ILE A 122 -12.50 -10.83 -8.10
C ILE A 122 -12.61 -10.08 -9.42
N GLN A 123 -11.95 -8.94 -9.56
CA GLN A 123 -12.01 -8.17 -10.80
C GLN A 123 -11.24 -8.83 -11.95
N ALA A 124 -10.21 -9.64 -11.69
CA ALA A 124 -9.47 -10.34 -12.74
C ALA A 124 -10.27 -11.49 -13.38
N PHE A 125 -11.04 -12.20 -12.56
CA PHE A 125 -11.69 -13.45 -12.97
C PHE A 125 -13.22 -13.36 -13.02
N THR A 126 -13.83 -12.27 -12.57
CA THR A 126 -15.31 -12.17 -12.50
C THR A 126 -15.82 -10.75 -12.73
N ASP A 127 -17.05 -10.64 -13.22
CA ASP A 127 -17.74 -9.36 -13.46
C ASP A 127 -18.46 -8.80 -12.20
N PHE A 128 -18.18 -9.35 -11.02
CA PHE A 128 -18.80 -8.88 -9.79
C PHE A 128 -18.32 -7.48 -9.41
N SER A 129 -19.28 -6.63 -9.02
CA SER A 129 -19.00 -5.27 -8.58
C SER A 129 -18.16 -5.25 -7.30
N SER A 130 -16.87 -4.96 -7.43
CA SER A 130 -15.91 -4.85 -6.32
C SER A 130 -15.83 -3.45 -5.69
N LYS A 131 -16.89 -2.63 -5.85
CA LYS A 131 -16.92 -1.25 -5.34
C LYS A 131 -16.72 -1.16 -3.83
N SER A 132 -17.39 -2.03 -3.07
CA SER A 132 -17.28 -2.07 -1.61
C SER A 132 -15.86 -2.40 -1.13
N LEU A 133 -15.19 -3.35 -1.80
CA LEU A 133 -13.81 -3.73 -1.49
C LEU A 133 -12.83 -2.59 -1.78
N ASN A 134 -12.99 -1.91 -2.92
CA ASN A 134 -12.15 -0.75 -3.27
C ASN A 134 -12.31 0.40 -2.28
N THR A 135 -13.54 0.68 -1.82
CA THR A 135 -13.77 1.71 -0.80
C THR A 135 -13.14 1.33 0.54
N SER A 136 -13.21 0.06 0.96
CA SER A 136 -12.58 -0.40 2.19
C SER A 136 -11.06 -0.33 2.12
N ALA A 137 -10.46 -0.69 0.98
CA ALA A 137 -9.02 -0.57 0.76
C ALA A 137 -8.55 0.89 0.84
N LEU A 138 -9.30 1.81 0.20
CA LEU A 138 -9.03 3.25 0.27
C LEU A 138 -9.12 3.79 1.70
N LEU A 139 -10.16 3.41 2.45
CA LEU A 139 -10.32 3.81 3.85
C LEU A 139 -9.16 3.30 4.72
N TYR A 140 -8.77 2.04 4.55
CA TYR A 140 -7.67 1.46 5.31
C TYR A 140 -6.34 2.17 5.01
N GLY A 141 -6.04 2.43 3.73
CA GLY A 141 -4.86 3.20 3.33
C GLY A 141 -4.90 4.65 3.86
N ALA A 142 -6.06 5.31 3.83
CA ALA A 142 -6.23 6.66 4.35
C ALA A 142 -6.02 6.74 5.87
N ILE A 143 -6.48 5.73 6.63
CA ILE A 143 -6.23 5.63 8.08
C ILE A 143 -4.73 5.50 8.35
N LEU A 144 -4.03 4.63 7.63
CA LEU A 144 -2.57 4.47 7.76
C LEU A 144 -1.82 5.77 7.43
N LEU A 145 -2.24 6.46 6.38
CA LEU A 145 -1.68 7.74 5.96
C LEU A 145 -1.88 8.81 7.04
N LEU A 146 -3.09 8.92 7.61
CA LEU A 146 -3.37 9.85 8.72
C LEU A 146 -2.49 9.56 9.93
N ILE A 147 -2.34 8.29 10.32
CA ILE A 147 -1.48 7.88 11.44
C ILE A 147 -0.02 8.28 11.15
N SER A 148 0.48 7.98 9.96
CA SER A 148 1.84 8.36 9.52
C SER A 148 2.03 9.88 9.59
N MET A 149 1.06 10.66 9.11
CA MET A 149 1.11 12.12 9.11
C MET A 149 1.16 12.68 10.54
N ILE A 150 0.35 12.13 11.44
CA ILE A 150 0.34 12.52 12.87
C ILE A 150 1.71 12.23 13.51
N ILE A 151 2.26 11.03 13.31
CA ILE A 151 3.58 10.65 13.86
C ILE A 151 4.68 11.57 13.31
N TYR A 152 4.63 11.86 12.01
CA TYR A 152 5.58 12.75 11.35
C TYR A 152 5.52 14.17 11.94
N PHE A 153 4.32 14.68 12.20
CA PHE A 153 4.12 16.00 12.81
C PHE A 153 4.67 16.06 14.24
N PHE A 154 4.43 15.03 15.05
CA PHE A 154 4.98 14.96 16.41
C PHE A 154 6.51 14.88 16.41
N LYS A 155 7.10 14.05 15.54
CA LYS A 155 8.56 13.90 15.44
C LYS A 155 9.27 15.20 15.01
N MET A 156 8.62 15.98 14.15
CA MET A 156 9.09 17.31 13.73
C MET A 156 9.06 18.33 14.88
N LYS A 157 7.99 18.33 15.69
CA LYS A 157 7.84 19.25 16.82
C LYS A 157 8.87 18.99 17.92
N THR A 158 9.17 17.72 18.20
CA THR A 158 10.15 17.33 19.23
C THR A 158 11.60 17.68 18.86
N SER A 159 11.94 17.81 17.57
CA SER A 159 13.30 18.20 17.12
C SER A 159 13.58 19.71 17.23
N ARG A 160 12.60 20.53 17.64
CA ARG A 160 12.72 21.99 17.76
C ARG A 160 13.04 22.46 19.19
N ASN A 161 13.12 21.54 20.16
CA ASN A 161 13.66 21.78 21.51
C ASN A 161 15.04 21.15 21.63
#